data_AF-A0A7V2AE85-F1
#
_entry.id   AF-A0A7V2AE85-F1
#
_cell.length_a   1.000
_cell.length_b   1.000
_cell.length_c   1.000
_cell.angle_alpha   90.00
_cell.angle_beta   90.00
_cell.angle_gamma   90.00
#
_symmetry.space_group_name_H-M   'P 1'
#
loop_
_entity.id
_entity.type
_entity.pdbx_description
1 polymer ?
#
loop_
_entity_poly.entity_id
_entity_poly.type
_entity_poly.pdbx_seq_one_letter_code
_entity_poly.pdbx_strand_id
1 'polypeptide(L)'
;MIKEQFDTTVEALKQQRDELRVQMHLLGMETREEWQEAERVWDRLGSAMNRIREEGAYQVNEMVESFRQLTDELEGQYRKLKPMERLAEGMDDLRQKRDELGLQTHLMGMEARKEWDEAELTWGKLAAGLDGLKDKTGDALDEAAEAARKLRDDIAGRYRHIRERMKD
;
A
#
# COMPACT_ATOMS: atom_id res chain seq x y z
N MET A 1 -24.14 -17.49 -17.51
CA MET A 1 -24.52 -16.10 -17.14
C MET A 1 -24.20 -15.73 -15.70
N ILE A 2 -24.98 -16.11 -14.66
CA ILE A 2 -24.66 -15.67 -13.26
C ILE A 2 -23.37 -16.28 -12.70
N LYS A 3 -23.13 -17.60 -12.93
CA LYS A 3 -21.90 -18.25 -12.44
C LYS A 3 -20.63 -17.65 -13.06
N GLU A 4 -20.66 -17.37 -14.37
CA GLU A 4 -19.56 -16.70 -15.08
C GLU A 4 -19.30 -15.27 -14.58
N GLN A 5 -20.35 -14.54 -14.17
CA GLN A 5 -20.18 -13.22 -13.55
C GLN A 5 -19.41 -13.33 -12.22
N PHE A 6 -19.77 -14.29 -11.38
CA PHE A 6 -19.06 -14.52 -10.11
C PHE A 6 -17.62 -14.99 -10.32
N ASP A 7 -17.38 -15.90 -11.28
CA ASP A 7 -16.03 -16.31 -11.65
C ASP A 7 -15.18 -15.11 -12.09
N THR A 8 -15.74 -14.24 -12.92
CA THR A 8 -15.06 -13.01 -13.38
C THR A 8 -14.74 -12.08 -12.22
N THR A 9 -15.69 -11.85 -11.31
CA THR A 9 -15.49 -11.02 -10.11
C THR A 9 -14.40 -11.59 -9.21
N VAL A 10 -14.42 -12.89 -8.93
CA VAL A 10 -13.42 -13.56 -8.09
C VAL A 10 -12.03 -13.49 -8.73
N GLU A 11 -11.90 -13.70 -10.03
CA GLU A 11 -10.60 -13.59 -10.71
C GLU A 11 -10.07 -12.14 -10.72
N ALA A 12 -10.94 -11.15 -10.89
CA ALA A 12 -10.53 -9.74 -10.78
C ALA A 12 -10.04 -9.38 -9.37
N LEU A 13 -10.72 -9.85 -8.33
CA LEU A 13 -10.30 -9.67 -6.94
C LEU A 13 -9.00 -10.43 -6.62
N LYS A 14 -8.84 -11.63 -7.17
CA LYS A 14 -7.60 -12.42 -7.04
C LYS A 14 -6.41 -11.69 -7.65
N GLN A 15 -6.58 -11.09 -8.82
CA GLN A 15 -5.53 -10.30 -9.44
C GLN A 15 -5.13 -9.13 -8.52
N GLN A 16 -6.10 -8.39 -7.98
CA GLN A 16 -5.83 -7.30 -7.03
C GLN A 16 -5.12 -7.80 -5.77
N ARG A 17 -5.55 -8.94 -5.23
CA ARG A 17 -4.90 -9.59 -4.08
C ARG A 17 -3.44 -9.91 -4.41
N ASP A 18 -3.18 -10.53 -5.55
CA ASP A 18 -1.84 -10.98 -5.91
C ASP A 18 -0.90 -9.77 -6.12
N GLU A 19 -1.39 -8.67 -6.70
CA GLU A 19 -0.68 -7.38 -6.79
C GLU A 19 -0.34 -6.83 -5.39
N LEU A 20 -1.34 -6.68 -4.51
CA LEU A 20 -1.17 -6.17 -3.14
C LEU A 20 -0.22 -7.05 -2.31
N ARG A 21 -0.32 -8.38 -2.46
CA ARG A 21 0.49 -9.35 -1.72
C ARG A 21 1.98 -9.17 -1.96
N VAL A 22 2.38 -8.86 -3.19
CA VAL A 22 3.80 -8.67 -3.54
C VAL A 22 4.41 -7.57 -2.69
N GLN A 23 3.70 -6.49 -2.43
CA GLN A 23 4.22 -5.33 -1.70
C GLN A 23 3.96 -5.42 -0.19
N MET A 24 3.14 -6.38 0.26
CA MET A 24 2.69 -6.49 1.65
C MET A 24 3.82 -6.68 2.66
N HIS A 25 4.94 -7.28 2.24
CA HIS A 25 6.11 -7.46 3.11
C HIS A 25 6.79 -6.13 3.47
N LEU A 26 6.67 -5.11 2.62
CA LEU A 26 7.24 -3.77 2.78
C LEU A 26 6.36 -2.85 3.63
N LEU A 27 5.10 -3.25 3.86
CA LEU A 27 4.13 -2.46 4.59
C LEU A 27 4.27 -2.69 6.10
N GLY A 28 3.98 -1.64 6.88
CA GLY A 28 4.09 -1.63 8.34
C GLY A 28 3.12 -2.59 9.03
N MET A 29 3.25 -2.75 10.35
CA MET A 29 2.41 -3.66 11.13
C MET A 29 0.90 -3.43 10.94
N GLU A 30 0.47 -2.17 10.91
CA GLU A 30 -0.94 -1.80 10.77
C GLU A 30 -1.52 -2.23 9.42
N THR A 31 -0.79 -1.98 8.32
CA THR A 31 -1.22 -2.46 7.00
C THR A 31 -1.22 -3.99 6.91
N ARG A 32 -0.35 -4.67 7.65
CA ARG A 32 -0.39 -6.14 7.75
C ARG A 32 -1.65 -6.61 8.46
N GLU A 33 -2.13 -5.91 9.47
CA GLU A 33 -3.39 -6.24 10.16
C GLU A 33 -4.58 -6.08 9.21
N GLU A 34 -4.69 -4.94 8.52
CA GLU A 34 -5.72 -4.69 7.50
C GLU A 34 -5.67 -5.74 6.37
N TRP A 35 -4.48 -6.15 5.95
CA TRP A 35 -4.31 -7.25 5.00
C TRP A 35 -4.82 -8.58 5.53
N GLN A 36 -4.51 -8.93 6.77
CA GLN A 36 -5.01 -10.18 7.38
C GLN A 36 -6.54 -10.18 7.49
N GLU A 37 -7.15 -9.03 7.74
CA GLU A 37 -8.61 -8.90 7.69
C GLU A 37 -9.15 -9.14 6.28
N ALA A 38 -8.51 -8.56 5.25
CA ALA A 38 -8.87 -8.81 3.86
C ALA A 38 -8.72 -10.29 3.47
N GLU A 39 -7.66 -10.98 3.90
CA GLU A 39 -7.48 -12.41 3.64
C GLU A 39 -8.58 -13.26 4.30
N ARG A 40 -9.07 -12.88 5.49
CA ARG A 40 -10.21 -13.58 6.13
C ARG A 40 -11.52 -13.37 5.35
N VAL A 41 -11.71 -12.22 4.71
CA VAL A 41 -12.88 -11.97 3.85
C VAL A 41 -12.73 -12.73 2.54
N TRP A 42 -11.52 -12.76 1.96
CA TRP A 42 -11.17 -13.57 0.78
C TRP A 42 -11.49 -15.06 0.97
N ASP A 43 -11.10 -15.65 2.11
CA ASP A 43 -11.40 -17.05 2.43
C ASP A 43 -12.91 -17.34 2.53
N ARG A 44 -13.66 -16.40 3.11
CA ARG A 44 -15.12 -16.47 3.20
C ARG A 44 -15.76 -16.35 1.81
N LEU A 45 -15.25 -15.47 0.95
CA LEU A 45 -15.71 -15.31 -0.43
C LEU A 45 -15.48 -16.59 -1.24
N GLY A 46 -14.30 -17.22 -1.12
CA GLY A 46 -14.01 -18.50 -1.76
C GLY A 46 -14.96 -19.61 -1.30
N SER A 47 -15.27 -19.65 -0.01
CA SER A 47 -16.24 -20.59 0.56
C SER A 47 -17.66 -20.35 0.02
N ALA A 48 -18.10 -19.10 -0.07
CA ALA A 48 -19.39 -18.73 -0.64
C ALA A 48 -19.49 -19.12 -2.12
N MET A 49 -18.41 -18.91 -2.88
CA MET A 49 -18.35 -19.28 -4.30
C MET A 49 -18.43 -20.79 -4.52
N ASN A 50 -17.76 -21.59 -3.68
CA ASN A 50 -17.85 -23.05 -3.76
C ASN A 50 -19.28 -23.55 -3.50
N ARG A 51 -19.98 -22.98 -2.50
CA ARG A 51 -21.39 -23.31 -2.24
C ARG A 51 -22.30 -22.99 -3.43
N ILE A 52 -22.13 -21.82 -4.05
CA ILE A 52 -22.89 -21.45 -5.27
C ILE A 52 -22.62 -22.39 -6.45
N ARG A 53 -21.41 -22.95 -6.54
CA ARG A 53 -21.07 -23.93 -7.58
C ARG A 53 -21.76 -25.28 -7.33
N GLU A 54 -21.76 -25.74 -6.08
CA GLU A 54 -22.26 -27.05 -5.65
C GLU A 54 -23.79 -27.12 -5.53
N GLU A 55 -24.46 -26.03 -5.16
CA GLU A 55 -25.89 -26.06 -4.85
C GLU A 55 -26.83 -25.74 -6.04
N GLY A 56 -28.04 -26.31 -5.98
CA GLY A 56 -29.12 -26.12 -6.96
C GLY A 56 -29.91 -24.82 -6.75
N ALA A 57 -30.78 -24.46 -7.71
CA ALA A 57 -31.41 -23.15 -7.82
C ALA A 57 -32.24 -22.64 -6.61
N TYR A 58 -32.61 -23.50 -5.65
CA TYR A 58 -33.57 -23.19 -4.59
C TYR A 58 -33.02 -22.34 -3.43
N GLN A 59 -31.70 -22.27 -3.23
CA GLN A 59 -31.05 -21.45 -2.17
C GLN A 59 -30.15 -20.33 -2.74
N VAL A 60 -30.17 -20.13 -4.06
CA VAL A 60 -29.22 -19.26 -4.76
C VAL A 60 -29.35 -17.79 -4.35
N ASN A 61 -30.53 -17.28 -3.99
CA ASN A 61 -30.71 -15.86 -3.71
C ASN A 61 -29.96 -15.38 -2.45
N GLU A 62 -30.04 -16.12 -1.35
CA GLU A 62 -29.32 -15.78 -0.10
C GLU A 62 -27.81 -15.91 -0.29
N MET A 63 -27.37 -16.89 -1.08
CA MET A 63 -25.96 -17.06 -1.41
C MET A 63 -25.42 -15.94 -2.30
N VAL A 64 -26.21 -15.48 -3.26
CA VAL A 64 -25.88 -14.33 -4.13
C VAL A 64 -25.74 -13.07 -3.28
N GLU A 65 -26.63 -12.85 -2.31
CA GLU A 65 -26.54 -11.70 -1.41
C GLU A 65 -25.29 -11.75 -0.53
N SER A 66 -25.02 -12.89 0.09
CA SER A 66 -23.79 -13.09 0.88
C SER A 66 -22.52 -12.91 0.03
N PHE A 67 -22.51 -13.43 -1.20
CA PHE A 67 -21.39 -13.26 -2.13
C PHE A 67 -21.16 -11.78 -2.46
N ARG A 68 -22.23 -11.01 -2.73
CA ARG A 68 -22.15 -9.58 -3.01
C ARG A 68 -21.61 -8.81 -1.81
N GLN A 69 -22.11 -9.06 -0.61
CA GLN A 69 -21.64 -8.41 0.61
C GLN A 69 -20.14 -8.66 0.84
N LEU A 70 -19.68 -9.91 0.67
CA LEU A 70 -18.25 -10.26 0.81
C LEU A 70 -17.40 -9.62 -0.30
N THR A 71 -17.93 -9.53 -1.52
CA THR A 71 -17.27 -8.83 -2.63
C THR A 71 -17.10 -7.35 -2.32
N ASP A 72 -18.17 -6.67 -1.91
CA ASP A 72 -18.18 -5.24 -1.62
C ASP A 72 -17.25 -4.91 -0.43
N GLU A 73 -17.26 -5.73 0.62
CA GLU A 73 -16.36 -5.61 1.78
C GLU A 73 -14.89 -5.72 1.35
N LEU A 74 -14.57 -6.73 0.54
CA LEU A 74 -13.21 -6.98 0.07
C LEU A 74 -12.72 -5.90 -0.89
N GLU A 75 -13.56 -5.44 -1.82
CA GLU A 75 -13.24 -4.30 -2.70
C GLU A 75 -12.94 -3.04 -1.87
N GLY A 76 -13.71 -2.80 -0.81
CA GLY A 76 -13.48 -1.69 0.12
C GLY A 76 -12.13 -1.80 0.81
N GLN A 77 -11.75 -2.99 1.30
CA GLN A 77 -10.46 -3.23 1.95
C GLN A 77 -9.29 -3.07 0.97
N TYR A 78 -9.37 -3.66 -0.23
CA TYR A 78 -8.32 -3.51 -1.24
C TYR A 78 -8.16 -2.07 -1.72
N ARG A 79 -9.26 -1.31 -1.82
CA ARG A 79 -9.19 0.13 -2.15
C ARG A 79 -8.40 0.92 -1.10
N LYS A 80 -8.51 0.59 0.19
CA LYS A 80 -7.72 1.23 1.26
C LYS A 80 -6.24 0.85 1.21
N LEU A 81 -5.92 -0.37 0.80
CA LEU A 81 -4.55 -0.87 0.79
C LEU A 81 -3.73 -0.34 -0.40
N LYS A 82 -4.38 -0.06 -1.53
CA LYS A 82 -3.71 0.34 -2.77
C LYS A 82 -2.88 1.64 -2.68
N PRO A 83 -3.35 2.73 -2.03
CA PRO A 83 -2.52 3.92 -1.85
C PRO A 83 -1.32 3.66 -0.93
N MET A 84 -1.50 2.83 0.11
CA MET A 84 -0.43 2.45 1.05
C MET A 84 0.65 1.62 0.35
N GLU A 85 0.24 0.66 -0.47
CA GLU A 85 1.10 -0.16 -1.33
C GLU A 85 2.04 0.71 -2.18
N ARG A 86 1.46 1.67 -2.93
CA ARG A 86 2.20 2.59 -3.81
C ARG A 86 3.14 3.52 -3.05
N LEU A 87 2.82 3.81 -1.79
CA LEU A 87 3.66 4.64 -0.92
C LEU A 87 4.84 3.84 -0.37
N ALA A 88 4.64 2.57 -0.01
CA ALA A 88 5.71 1.70 0.48
C ALA A 88 6.75 1.36 -0.61
N GLU A 89 6.36 1.39 -1.88
CA GLU A 89 7.28 1.25 -3.00
C GLU A 89 8.47 2.23 -2.84
N GLY A 90 9.69 1.69 -2.84
CA GLY A 90 10.93 2.49 -2.72
C GLY A 90 11.22 3.08 -1.32
N MET A 91 10.36 2.88 -0.31
CA MET A 91 10.63 3.39 1.05
C MET A 91 11.85 2.72 1.71
N ASP A 92 12.07 1.44 1.49
CA ASP A 92 13.21 0.72 2.06
C ASP A 92 14.54 1.17 1.44
N ASP A 93 14.58 1.34 0.12
CA ASP A 93 15.73 1.93 -0.57
C ASP A 93 15.99 3.37 -0.08
N LEU A 94 14.93 4.15 0.15
CA LEU A 94 15.05 5.51 0.69
C LEU A 94 15.64 5.51 2.12
N ARG A 95 15.19 4.60 2.99
CA ARG A 95 15.73 4.42 4.35
C ARG A 95 17.19 3.99 4.32
N GLN A 96 17.53 3.02 3.48
CA GLN A 96 18.91 2.57 3.32
C GLN A 96 19.81 3.72 2.87
N LYS A 97 19.38 4.51 1.88
CA LYS A 97 20.12 5.69 1.41
C LYS A 97 20.28 6.75 2.50
N ARG A 98 19.24 6.99 3.29
CA ARG A 98 19.30 7.87 4.46
C ARG A 98 20.37 7.39 5.44
N ASP A 99 20.36 6.12 5.81
CA ASP A 99 21.31 5.57 6.78
C ASP A 99 22.75 5.65 6.25
N GLU A 100 22.97 5.27 4.99
CA GLU A 100 24.28 5.36 4.32
C GLU A 100 24.82 6.80 4.30
N LEU A 101 24.00 7.76 3.86
CA LEU A 101 24.38 9.17 3.84
C LEU A 101 24.57 9.74 5.25
N GLY A 102 23.74 9.32 6.19
CA GLY A 102 23.81 9.64 7.61
C GLY A 102 25.20 9.38 8.20
N LEU A 103 25.77 8.20 7.88
CA LEU A 103 27.12 7.83 8.30
C LEU A 103 28.22 8.73 7.69
N GLN A 104 27.96 9.28 6.51
CA GLN A 104 28.92 10.11 5.76
C GLN A 104 28.70 11.61 5.94
N THR A 105 27.76 12.02 6.79
CA THR A 105 27.39 13.43 7.00
C THR A 105 28.54 14.36 7.42
N HIS A 106 29.59 13.81 8.04
CA HIS A 106 30.79 14.55 8.45
C HIS A 106 31.78 14.78 7.31
N LEU A 107 31.66 14.01 6.21
CA LEU A 107 32.48 14.13 5.00
C LEU A 107 31.85 15.08 3.98
N MET A 108 30.60 15.48 4.18
CA MET A 108 29.87 16.35 3.27
C MET A 108 30.45 17.78 3.29
N GLY A 109 30.68 18.34 2.10
CA GLY A 109 30.90 19.77 1.93
C GLY A 109 29.68 20.59 2.35
N MET A 110 29.82 21.91 2.49
CA MET A 110 28.78 22.80 3.02
C MET A 110 27.45 22.69 2.25
N GLU A 111 27.51 22.66 0.93
CA GLU A 111 26.33 22.59 0.07
C GLU A 111 25.60 21.24 0.21
N ALA A 112 26.36 20.14 0.19
CA ALA A 112 25.81 18.81 0.41
C ALA A 112 25.22 18.67 1.82
N ARG A 113 25.86 19.28 2.82
CA ARG A 113 25.37 19.28 4.20
C ARG A 113 24.06 20.05 4.35
N LYS A 114 23.94 21.23 3.73
CA LYS A 114 22.70 22.01 3.71
C LYS A 114 21.56 21.21 3.06
N GLU A 115 21.84 20.56 1.94
CA GLU A 115 20.83 19.75 1.25
C GLU A 115 20.42 18.53 2.06
N TRP A 116 21.35 17.90 2.79
CA TRP A 116 21.07 16.84 3.75
C TRP A 116 20.11 17.33 4.84
N ASP A 117 20.40 18.47 5.46
CA ASP A 117 19.56 19.01 6.53
C ASP A 117 18.15 19.36 6.01
N GLU A 118 18.03 19.90 4.79
CA GLU A 118 16.73 20.11 4.13
C GLU A 118 16.00 18.80 3.83
N ALA A 119 16.70 17.76 3.38
CA ALA A 119 16.13 16.44 3.14
C ALA A 119 15.61 15.81 4.45
N GLU A 120 16.34 15.96 5.56
CA GLU A 120 15.90 15.45 6.87
C GLU A 120 14.68 16.21 7.43
N LEU A 121 14.53 17.51 7.12
CA LEU A 121 13.30 18.24 7.41
C LEU A 121 12.11 17.71 6.60
N THR A 122 12.31 17.42 5.32
CA THR A 122 11.28 16.78 4.47
C THR A 122 10.98 15.36 4.96
N TRP A 123 11.98 14.61 5.42
CA TRP A 123 11.80 13.30 6.04
C TRP A 123 10.90 13.37 7.27
N GLY A 124 11.08 14.37 8.14
CA GLY A 124 10.20 14.60 9.29
C GLY A 124 8.75 14.81 8.88
N LYS A 125 8.49 15.56 7.80
CA LYS A 125 7.14 15.76 7.26
C LYS A 125 6.57 14.46 6.68
N LEU A 126 7.38 13.68 5.97
CA LEU A 126 6.99 12.38 5.46
C LEU A 126 6.58 11.44 6.60
N ALA A 127 7.40 11.35 7.66
CA ALA A 127 7.11 10.51 8.82
C ALA A 127 5.80 10.92 9.53
N ALA A 128 5.57 12.22 9.72
CA ALA A 128 4.31 12.71 10.28
C ALA A 128 3.11 12.44 9.37
N GLY A 129 3.28 12.59 8.05
CA GLY A 129 2.25 12.26 7.06
C GLY A 129 1.88 10.77 7.09
N LEU A 130 2.88 9.90 7.20
CA LEU A 130 2.70 8.45 7.31
C LEU A 130 1.92 8.07 8.57
N ASP A 131 2.26 8.64 9.73
CA ASP A 131 1.54 8.37 10.98
C ASP A 131 0.07 8.82 10.91
N GLY A 132 -0.22 9.89 10.16
CA GLY A 132 -1.58 10.38 9.95
C GLY A 132 -2.41 9.59 8.94
N LEU A 133 -1.86 8.59 8.24
CA LEU A 133 -2.62 7.79 7.26
C LEU A 133 -3.58 6.81 7.91
N LYS A 134 -3.25 6.29 9.09
CA LYS A 134 -4.03 5.25 9.78
C LYS A 134 -5.47 5.67 10.08
N ASP A 135 -5.68 6.96 10.31
CA ASP A 135 -7.00 7.51 10.65
C ASP A 135 -7.81 7.95 9.41
N LYS A 136 -7.29 7.71 8.19
CA LYS A 136 -7.87 8.20 6.94
C LYS A 136 -8.49 7.07 6.12
N THR A 137 -9.54 7.39 5.39
CA THR A 137 -10.24 6.48 4.47
C THR A 137 -10.72 7.23 3.23
N GLY A 138 -10.92 6.52 2.12
CA GLY A 138 -11.45 7.10 0.88
C GLY A 138 -10.57 8.22 0.32
N ASP A 139 -11.19 9.26 -0.23
CA ASP A 139 -10.48 10.38 -0.88
C ASP A 139 -9.43 11.04 0.04
N ALA A 140 -9.72 11.16 1.34
CA ALA A 140 -8.78 11.74 2.30
C ALA A 140 -7.50 10.88 2.47
N LEU A 141 -7.63 9.55 2.35
CA LEU A 141 -6.49 8.63 2.36
C LEU A 141 -5.69 8.77 1.05
N ASP A 142 -6.38 8.84 -0.09
CA ASP A 142 -5.76 8.98 -1.41
C ASP A 142 -4.92 10.28 -1.50
N GLU A 143 -5.50 11.41 -1.07
CA GLU A 143 -4.81 12.70 -1.05
C GLU A 143 -3.58 12.69 -0.13
N ALA A 144 -3.71 12.12 1.06
CA ALA A 144 -2.62 12.04 2.02
C ALA A 144 -1.48 11.11 1.54
N ALA A 145 -1.83 9.98 0.93
CA ALA A 145 -0.87 9.03 0.37
C ALA A 145 -0.10 9.67 -0.81
N GLU A 146 -0.78 10.41 -1.67
CA GLU A 146 -0.15 11.13 -2.78
C GLU A 146 0.76 12.27 -2.28
N ALA A 147 0.35 13.00 -1.24
CA ALA A 147 1.21 14.00 -0.59
C ALA A 147 2.47 13.37 -0.01
N ALA A 148 2.34 12.23 0.69
CA ALA A 148 3.48 11.48 1.21
C ALA A 148 4.40 10.97 0.09
N ARG A 149 3.82 10.49 -1.03
CA ARG A 149 4.57 10.05 -2.21
C ARG A 149 5.44 11.18 -2.78
N LYS A 150 4.89 12.39 -2.90
CA LYS A 150 5.65 13.56 -3.39
C LYS A 150 6.82 13.92 -2.46
N LEU A 151 6.62 13.84 -1.14
CA LEU A 151 7.70 14.06 -0.16
C LEU A 151 8.79 12.99 -0.29
N ARG A 152 8.41 11.71 -0.44
CA ARG A 152 9.34 10.61 -0.69
C ARG A 152 10.17 10.85 -1.95
N ASP A 153 9.53 11.23 -3.05
CA ASP A 153 10.20 11.46 -4.33
C ASP A 153 11.15 12.68 -4.27
N ASP A 154 10.79 13.74 -3.55
CA ASP A 154 11.68 14.90 -3.28
C ASP A 154 12.93 14.47 -2.49
N ILE A 155 12.75 13.73 -1.40
CA ILE A 155 13.87 13.20 -0.60
C ILE A 155 14.78 12.31 -1.47
N ALA A 156 14.18 11.42 -2.28
CA ALA A 156 14.93 10.53 -3.14
C ALA A 156 15.81 11.30 -4.15
N GLY A 157 15.29 12.39 -4.69
CA GLY A 157 16.03 13.31 -5.55
C GLY A 157 17.21 13.96 -4.82
N ARG A 158 16.97 14.49 -3.62
CA ARG A 158 18.01 15.14 -2.79
C ARG A 158 19.13 14.17 -2.41
N TYR A 159 18.79 12.97 -1.94
CA TYR A 159 19.79 11.96 -1.59
C TYR A 159 20.64 11.53 -2.80
N ARG A 160 20.05 11.43 -3.99
CA ARG A 160 20.80 11.15 -5.21
C ARG A 160 21.82 12.25 -5.49
N HIS A 161 21.40 13.49 -5.42
CA HIS A 161 22.22 14.65 -5.72
C HIS A 161 23.35 14.87 -4.69
N ILE A 162 23.08 14.66 -3.40
CA ILE A 162 24.11 14.62 -2.35
C ILE A 162 25.16 13.57 -2.70
N ARG A 163 24.74 12.35 -3.05
CA ARG A 163 25.66 11.25 -3.38
C ARG A 163 26.49 11.52 -4.63
N GLU A 164 25.93 12.19 -5.63
CA GLU A 164 26.66 12.62 -6.83
C GLU A 164 27.79 13.59 -6.45
N ARG A 165 27.49 14.62 -5.65
CA ARG A 165 28.50 15.60 -5.20
C ARG A 165 29.60 15.04 -4.30
N MET A 166 29.33 13.94 -3.60
CA MET A 166 30.34 13.29 -2.75
C MET A 166 31.31 12.41 -3.53
N LYS A 167 31.05 12.15 -4.82
CA LYS A 167 31.95 11.40 -5.71
C LYS A 167 32.93 12.30 -6.45
N ASP A 168 32.64 13.60 -6.50
CA ASP A 168 33.49 14.64 -7.11
C ASP A 168 34.57 15.10 -6.11
#